data_AF-A0A7S4NI92-F1
#
_entry.id   AF-A0A7S4NI92-F1
#
_cell.length_a   1.000
_cell.length_b   1.000
_cell.length_c   1.000
_cell.angle_alpha   90.00
_cell.angle_beta   90.00
_cell.angle_gamma   90.00
#
_symmetry.space_group_name_H-M   'P 1'
#
loop_
_entity.id
_entity.type
_entity.pdbx_description
1 polymer ?
#
loop_
_entity_poly.entity_id
_entity_poly.type
_entity_poly.pdbx_seq_one_letter_code
_entity_poly.pdbx_strand_id
1 'polypeptide(L)'
;ETGEEEGFGITRPCLLDLLWVDGLTIRDLKIRNPGFWTVHPCFSNNVRITGLDIYTRGHNTDGIDPDSCWNVFIANNLIDTGDDCIALKAGRDWSGLMVNISTQNVLIQDNVFRGGHGISIGSETSGWIQ
;
A
#
# COMPACT_ATOMS: atom_id res chain seq x y z
N GLU A 1 9.79 24.47 -27.73
CA GLU A 1 10.53 24.45 -26.45
C GLU A 1 9.78 25.34 -25.46
N THR A 2 8.85 24.75 -24.70
CA THR A 2 8.21 25.41 -23.56
C THR A 2 8.71 24.66 -22.34
N GLY A 3 9.72 25.23 -21.68
CA GLY A 3 10.22 24.74 -20.41
C GLY A 3 9.13 24.93 -19.37
N GLU A 4 8.46 23.84 -19.00
CA GLU A 4 7.77 23.77 -17.73
C GLU A 4 8.84 23.73 -16.65
N GLU A 5 8.81 24.71 -15.75
CA GLU A 5 9.60 24.66 -14.52
C GLU A 5 9.17 23.39 -13.77
N GLU A 6 10.06 22.39 -13.67
CA GLU A 6 9.93 21.28 -12.75
C GLU A 6 9.99 21.83 -11.33
N GLY A 7 8.87 22.35 -10.85
CA GLY A 7 8.68 22.63 -9.44
C GLY A 7 8.92 21.33 -8.68
N PHE A 8 9.84 21.33 -7.72
CA PHE A 8 9.96 20.24 -6.76
C PHE A 8 8.61 20.11 -6.04
N GLY A 9 7.74 19.23 -6.56
CA GLY A 9 6.40 19.04 -6.06
C GLY A 9 6.46 18.61 -4.60
N ILE A 10 5.71 19.28 -3.74
CA ILE A 10 5.56 18.87 -2.34
C ILE A 10 4.77 17.57 -2.34
N THR A 11 5.42 16.46 -1.97
CA THR A 11 4.76 15.16 -1.82
C THR A 11 4.21 15.02 -0.40
N ARG A 12 3.00 14.46 -0.28
CA ARG A 12 2.41 14.12 1.03
C ARG A 12 3.01 12.79 1.50
N PRO A 13 3.44 12.68 2.77
CA PRO A 13 4.05 11.45 3.26
C PRO A 13 2.99 10.36 3.49
N CYS A 14 3.38 9.10 3.28
CA CYS A 14 2.66 7.95 3.81
C CYS A 14 2.62 8.02 5.34
N LEU A 15 1.58 7.47 5.97
CA LEU A 15 1.47 7.48 7.43
C LEU A 15 2.42 6.46 8.08
N LEU A 16 2.40 5.22 7.59
CA LEU A 16 3.37 4.18 7.94
C LEU A 16 4.07 3.71 6.66
N ASP A 17 5.35 4.08 6.51
CA ASP A 17 6.20 3.67 5.39
C ASP A 17 7.32 2.75 5.90
N LEU A 18 7.22 1.47 5.57
CA LEU A 18 8.03 0.41 6.19
C LEU A 18 8.84 -0.30 5.11
N LEU A 19 10.10 0.12 4.98
CA LEU A 19 10.97 -0.33 3.88
C LEU A 19 11.95 -1.40 4.35
N TRP A 20 12.15 -2.44 3.53
CA TRP A 20 13.20 -3.46 3.70
C TRP A 20 13.13 -4.23 5.03
N VAL A 21 11.92 -4.61 5.46
CA VAL A 21 11.70 -5.34 6.71
C VAL A 21 11.47 -6.83 6.42
N ASP A 22 12.18 -7.70 7.13
CA ASP A 22 11.92 -9.14 7.16
C ASP A 22 11.25 -9.54 8.48
N GLY A 23 10.05 -10.13 8.41
CA GLY A 23 9.25 -10.48 9.58
C GLY A 23 8.41 -9.33 10.13
N LEU A 24 7.84 -8.50 9.25
CA LEU A 24 6.99 -7.37 9.63
C LEU A 24 5.64 -7.85 10.20
N THR A 25 5.29 -7.40 11.41
CA THR A 25 3.94 -7.59 11.98
C THR A 25 3.33 -6.25 12.40
N ILE A 26 2.13 -5.95 11.89
CA ILE A 26 1.30 -4.82 12.33
C ILE A 26 -0.03 -5.38 12.80
N ARG A 27 -0.40 -5.09 14.06
CA ARG A 27 -1.63 -5.65 14.62
C ARG A 27 -2.34 -4.75 15.61
N ASP A 28 -3.67 -4.90 15.65
CA ASP A 28 -4.55 -4.35 16.68
C ASP A 28 -4.48 -2.82 16.83
N LEU A 29 -4.25 -2.10 15.73
CA LEU A 29 -4.18 -0.64 15.71
C LEU A 29 -5.46 -0.01 15.15
N LYS A 30 -5.81 1.16 15.70
CA LYS A 30 -6.76 2.08 15.09
C LYS A 30 -5.99 3.17 14.35
N ILE A 31 -6.17 3.26 13.04
CA ILE A 31 -5.43 4.20 12.18
C ILE A 31 -6.41 5.19 11.55
N ARG A 32 -6.12 6.50 11.64
CA ARG A 32 -7.05 7.57 11.27
C ARG A 32 -6.33 8.72 10.56
N ASN A 33 -7.02 9.34 9.61
CA ASN A 33 -6.66 10.63 8.99
C ASN A 33 -5.21 10.72 8.45
N PRO A 34 -4.79 9.79 7.57
CA PRO A 34 -3.48 9.88 6.92
C PRO A 34 -3.43 11.06 5.93
N GLY A 35 -2.24 11.57 5.66
CA GLY A 35 -2.02 12.59 4.64
C GLY A 35 -1.95 12.03 3.20
N PHE A 36 -1.62 10.76 3.05
CA PHE A 36 -1.49 9.99 1.79
C PHE A 36 -1.77 8.51 2.09
N TRP A 37 -1.11 7.56 1.43
CA TRP A 37 -1.23 6.13 1.71
C TRP A 37 -1.04 5.80 3.20
N THR A 38 -1.82 4.84 3.70
CA THR A 38 -1.92 4.62 5.15
C THR A 38 -0.87 3.64 5.66
N VAL A 39 -0.85 2.41 5.12
CA VAL A 39 0.05 1.34 5.55
C VAL A 39 0.79 0.81 4.34
N HIS A 40 2.03 1.26 4.14
CA HIS A 40 2.84 0.97 2.96
C HIS A 40 4.08 0.16 3.35
N PRO A 41 4.00 -1.17 3.44
CA PRO A 41 5.18 -2.01 3.44
C PRO A 41 5.77 -2.05 2.03
N CYS A 42 7.06 -1.76 1.92
CA CYS A 42 7.78 -1.72 0.65
C CYS A 42 9.05 -2.60 0.72
N PHE A 43 9.31 -3.39 -0.31
CA PHE A 43 10.47 -4.30 -0.37
C PHE A 43 10.61 -5.22 0.85
N SER A 44 9.48 -5.63 1.43
CA SER A 44 9.44 -6.34 2.71
C SER A 44 9.00 -7.80 2.54
N ASN A 45 9.49 -8.67 3.44
CA ASN A 45 9.22 -10.11 3.46
C ASN A 45 8.44 -10.51 4.72
N ASN A 46 7.63 -11.56 4.59
CA ASN A 46 6.93 -12.19 5.70
C ASN A 46 6.10 -11.14 6.47
N VAL A 47 5.24 -10.48 5.72
CA VAL A 47 4.44 -9.33 6.17
C VAL A 47 3.10 -9.84 6.69
N ARG A 48 2.78 -9.52 7.95
CA ARG A 48 1.52 -9.88 8.60
C ARG A 48 0.79 -8.64 9.10
N ILE A 49 -0.38 -8.36 8.53
CA ILE A 49 -1.21 -7.19 8.87
C ILE A 49 -2.60 -7.67 9.29
N THR A 50 -2.89 -7.57 10.59
CA THR A 50 -4.12 -8.17 11.15
C THR A 50 -4.80 -7.35 12.24
N GLY A 51 -6.13 -7.38 12.31
CA GLY A 51 -6.87 -6.72 13.40
C GLY A 51 -6.83 -5.20 13.36
N LEU A 52 -6.49 -4.61 12.20
CA LEU A 52 -6.50 -3.17 12.03
C LEU A 52 -7.94 -2.68 11.90
N ASP A 53 -8.20 -1.52 12.47
CA ASP A 53 -9.39 -0.71 12.22
C ASP A 53 -8.89 0.58 11.54
N ILE A 54 -9.12 0.70 10.23
CA ILE A 54 -8.65 1.81 9.38
C ILE A 54 -9.85 2.65 8.96
N TYR A 55 -9.76 3.95 9.20
CA TYR A 55 -10.76 4.91 8.73
C TYR A 55 -10.08 6.15 8.16
N THR A 56 -10.26 6.40 6.86
CA THR A 56 -9.58 7.48 6.12
C THR A 56 -10.54 8.17 5.18
N ARG A 57 -10.30 9.45 4.88
CA ARG A 57 -11.07 10.24 3.91
C ARG A 57 -10.10 11.18 3.19
N GLY A 58 -10.36 11.45 1.91
CA GLY A 58 -9.53 12.33 1.09
C GLY A 58 -8.90 11.60 -0.10
N HIS A 59 -7.99 12.28 -0.79
CA HIS A 59 -7.34 11.77 -2.00
C HIS A 59 -6.13 10.91 -1.66
N ASN A 60 -6.02 9.73 -2.29
CA ASN A 60 -4.89 8.81 -2.15
C ASN A 60 -4.69 8.37 -0.70
N THR A 61 -5.79 8.05 -0.02
CA THR A 61 -5.79 7.59 1.37
C THR A 61 -6.13 6.10 1.45
N ASP A 62 -5.41 5.33 0.65
CA ASP A 62 -5.48 3.88 0.50
C ASP A 62 -5.25 3.21 1.87
N GLY A 63 -5.86 2.05 2.10
CA GLY A 63 -5.79 1.35 3.38
C GLY A 63 -4.47 0.64 3.61
N ILE A 64 -4.14 -0.33 2.75
CA ILE A 64 -2.92 -1.14 2.85
C ILE A 64 -2.32 -1.33 1.45
N ASP A 65 -1.05 -0.98 1.30
CA ASP A 65 -0.35 -0.88 0.02
C ASP A 65 0.93 -1.73 0.03
N PRO A 66 0.86 -3.07 -0.06
CA PRO A 66 2.07 -3.86 -0.23
C PRO A 66 2.69 -3.56 -1.60
N ASP A 67 3.90 -2.98 -1.58
CA ASP A 67 4.68 -2.64 -2.76
C ASP A 67 5.97 -3.46 -2.83
N SER A 68 6.14 -4.24 -3.89
CA SER A 68 7.25 -5.19 -4.07
C SER A 68 7.52 -6.07 -2.83
N CYS A 69 6.46 -6.62 -2.21
CA CYS A 69 6.52 -7.44 -1.00
C CYS A 69 6.26 -8.93 -1.28
N TRP A 70 6.90 -9.84 -0.53
CA TRP A 70 6.69 -11.29 -0.69
C TRP A 70 6.30 -11.99 0.61
N ASN A 71 5.43 -13.01 0.50
CA ASN A 71 4.80 -13.70 1.64
C ASN A 71 3.98 -12.75 2.51
N VAL A 72 2.86 -12.27 1.96
CA VAL A 72 2.02 -11.24 2.59
C VAL A 72 0.71 -11.84 3.07
N PHE A 73 0.36 -11.61 4.33
CA PHE A 73 -0.90 -12.04 4.94
C PHE A 73 -1.66 -10.84 5.52
N ILE A 74 -2.80 -10.51 4.91
CA ILE A 74 -3.67 -9.39 5.33
C ILE A 74 -5.04 -9.96 5.71
N ALA A 75 -5.35 -9.98 7.01
CA ALA A 75 -6.59 -10.58 7.47
C ALA A 75 -7.22 -9.96 8.71
N ASN A 76 -8.53 -10.15 8.88
CA ASN A 76 -9.29 -9.71 10.05
C ASN A 76 -9.22 -8.18 10.27
N ASN A 77 -9.13 -7.41 9.19
CA ASN A 77 -9.10 -5.94 9.27
C ASN A 77 -10.49 -5.37 8.97
N LEU A 78 -10.80 -4.25 9.61
CA LEU A 78 -11.94 -3.40 9.31
C LEU A 78 -11.43 -2.16 8.58
N ILE A 79 -11.80 -1.98 7.31
CA ILE A 79 -11.26 -0.91 6.46
C ILE A 79 -12.38 -0.07 5.87
N ASP A 80 -12.29 1.25 6.05
CA ASP A 80 -13.20 2.25 5.53
C ASP A 80 -12.38 3.44 4.99
N THR A 81 -12.10 3.43 3.69
CA THR A 81 -11.12 4.35 3.09
C THR A 81 -11.74 5.37 2.15
N GLY A 82 -11.00 6.45 1.89
CA GLY A 82 -11.31 7.41 0.83
C GLY A 82 -10.91 6.94 -0.58
N ASP A 83 -10.10 5.88 -0.66
CA ASP A 83 -9.55 5.30 -1.89
C ASP A 83 -9.55 3.75 -1.80
N ASP A 84 -8.62 3.05 -2.44
CA ASP A 84 -8.45 1.59 -2.34
C ASP A 84 -8.39 1.08 -0.89
N CYS A 85 -9.09 -0.02 -0.59
CA CYS A 85 -8.98 -0.65 0.73
C CYS A 85 -7.63 -1.36 0.87
N ILE A 86 -7.26 -2.11 -0.17
CA ILE A 86 -5.96 -2.76 -0.31
C ILE A 86 -5.53 -2.61 -1.77
N ALA A 87 -4.35 -2.03 -2.01
CA ALA A 87 -3.80 -1.88 -3.35
C ALA A 87 -2.48 -2.64 -3.48
N LEU A 88 -2.45 -3.68 -4.31
CA LEU A 88 -1.22 -4.42 -4.59
C LEU A 88 -0.37 -3.65 -5.61
N LYS A 89 0.87 -3.33 -5.25
CA LYS A 89 1.80 -2.53 -6.07
C LYS A 89 3.14 -3.24 -6.22
N ALA A 90 3.91 -2.89 -7.23
CA ALA A 90 5.26 -3.38 -7.49
C ALA A 90 6.06 -2.33 -8.29
N GLY A 91 6.05 -1.09 -7.83
CA GLY A 91 6.72 0.03 -8.50
C GLY A 91 6.10 0.47 -9.83
N ARG A 92 6.48 1.68 -10.25
CA ARG A 92 5.93 2.38 -11.42
C ARG A 92 6.96 2.51 -12.55
N ASP A 93 6.49 2.28 -13.76
CA ASP A 93 7.20 2.51 -15.03
C ASP A 93 8.65 2.00 -15.00
N TRP A 94 9.60 2.82 -15.47
CA TRP A 94 11.01 2.45 -15.56
C TRP A 94 11.63 2.13 -14.21
N SER A 95 11.27 2.86 -13.15
CA SER A 95 11.78 2.60 -11.80
C SER A 95 11.37 1.22 -11.30
N GLY A 96 10.11 0.83 -11.51
CA GLY A 96 9.63 -0.53 -11.17
C GLY A 96 10.30 -1.61 -12.02
N LEU A 97 10.44 -1.38 -13.34
CA LEU A 97 11.13 -2.31 -14.25
C LEU A 97 12.62 -2.49 -13.90
N MET A 98 13.30 -1.43 -13.47
CA MET A 98 14.72 -1.51 -13.09
C MET A 98 14.94 -2.28 -11.79
N VAL A 99 14.06 -2.08 -10.80
CA VAL A 99 14.14 -2.81 -9.53
C VAL A 99 13.73 -4.27 -9.73
N ASN A 100 12.69 -4.52 -10.54
CA ASN A 100 12.23 -5.85 -10.94
C ASN A 100 11.99 -6.80 -9.75
N ILE A 101 11.34 -6.28 -8.70
CA ILE A 101 10.90 -7.05 -7.53
C ILE A 101 9.37 -7.09 -7.54
N SER A 102 8.80 -8.29 -7.57
CA SER A 102 7.35 -8.49 -7.58
C SER A 102 6.73 -8.37 -6.19
N THR A 103 5.47 -7.95 -6.15
CA THR A 103 4.61 -8.29 -5.02
C THR A 103 4.04 -9.67 -5.28
N GLN A 104 4.33 -10.63 -4.39
CA GLN A 104 4.01 -12.03 -4.65
C GLN A 104 3.62 -12.83 -3.41
N ASN A 105 2.84 -13.89 -3.64
CA ASN A 105 2.32 -14.77 -2.58
C ASN A 105 1.57 -13.97 -1.51
N VAL A 106 0.48 -13.34 -1.95
CA VAL A 106 -0.37 -12.49 -1.11
C VAL A 106 -1.69 -13.21 -0.79
N LEU A 107 -1.98 -13.38 0.49
CA LEU A 107 -3.26 -13.88 1.00
C LEU A 107 -4.03 -12.76 1.69
N ILE A 108 -5.20 -12.43 1.13
CA ILE A 108 -6.16 -11.47 1.68
C ILE A 108 -7.42 -12.26 2.07
N GLN A 109 -7.75 -12.32 3.35
CA GLN A 109 -8.92 -13.06 3.83
C GLN A 109 -9.59 -12.41 5.04
N ASP A 110 -10.88 -12.67 5.25
CA ASP A 110 -11.61 -12.28 6.47
C ASP A 110 -11.55 -10.78 6.80
N ASN A 111 -11.40 -9.91 5.79
CA ASN A 111 -11.45 -8.46 5.96
C ASN A 111 -12.88 -7.94 5.72
N VAL A 112 -13.25 -6.89 6.45
CA VAL A 112 -14.51 -6.18 6.26
C VAL A 112 -14.22 -4.80 5.66
N PHE A 113 -14.64 -4.60 4.42
CA PHE A 113 -14.57 -3.29 3.75
C PHE A 113 -15.91 -2.58 3.89
N ARG A 114 -15.95 -1.48 4.64
CA ARG A 114 -17.18 -0.67 4.84
C ARG A 114 -17.35 0.43 3.79
N GLY A 115 -16.26 0.86 3.18
CA GLY A 115 -16.19 1.91 2.17
C GLY A 115 -14.80 1.92 1.53
N GLY A 116 -14.68 2.56 0.36
CA GLY A 116 -13.46 2.57 -0.46
C GLY A 116 -13.65 1.84 -1.79
N HIS A 117 -12.56 1.68 -2.54
CA HIS A 117 -12.57 1.06 -3.88
C HIS A 117 -12.32 -0.46 -3.87
N GLY A 118 -12.24 -1.09 -2.69
CA GLY A 118 -12.08 -2.53 -2.55
C GLY A 118 -10.63 -2.99 -2.68
N ILE A 119 -10.40 -4.14 -3.33
CA ILE A 119 -9.05 -4.64 -3.61
C ILE A 119 -8.69 -4.24 -5.03
N SER A 120 -7.58 -3.53 -5.15
CA SER A 120 -7.03 -3.07 -6.42
C SER A 120 -5.68 -3.73 -6.68
N ILE A 121 -5.41 -4.00 -7.96
CA ILE A 121 -4.11 -4.45 -8.44
C ILE A 121 -3.57 -3.31 -9.30
N GLY A 122 -2.59 -2.57 -8.77
CA GLY A 122 -1.95 -1.44 -9.43
C GLY A 122 -2.35 -0.06 -8.91
N SER A 123 -2.21 1.00 -9.71
CA SER A 123 -1.72 0.98 -11.11
C SER A 123 -0.22 0.70 -11.27
N GLU A 124 0.56 0.84 -10.19
CA GLU A 124 2.00 0.64 -10.15
C GLU A 124 2.35 -0.86 -10.16
N THR A 125 2.37 -1.50 -11.33
CA THR A 125 2.57 -2.96 -11.44
C THR A 125 3.81 -3.37 -12.23
N SER A 126 4.77 -2.46 -12.40
CA SER A 126 5.88 -2.66 -13.34
C SER A 126 6.86 -3.77 -12.94
N GLY A 127 6.98 -4.04 -11.64
CA GLY A 127 7.76 -5.13 -11.05
C GLY A 127 7.02 -6.47 -10.96
N TRP A 128 5.81 -6.56 -11.52
CA TRP A 128 4.89 -7.71 -11.48
C TRP A 128 4.13 -7.93 -10.16
N ILE A 129 2.90 -8.45 -10.30
CA ILE A 129 2.07 -8.94 -9.20
C ILE A 129 1.83 -10.44 -9.46
N GLN A 130 2.20 -11.33 -8.52
CA GLN A 130 2.29 -12.78 -8.75
C GLN A 130 1.70 -13.67 -7.65
#